data_AF-A0AAV5YUI8-F1
#
_entry.id   AF-A0AAV5YUI8-F1
#
_cell.length_a   1.000
_cell.length_b   1.000
_cell.length_c   1.000
_cell.angle_alpha   90.00
_cell.angle_beta   90.00
_cell.angle_gamma   90.00
#
_symmetry.space_group_name_H-M   'P 1'
#
loop_
_entity.id
_entity.type
_entity.pdbx_description
1 polymer ?
#
loop_
_entity_poly.entity_id
_entity_poly.type
_entity_poly.pdbx_seq_one_letter_code
_entity_poly.pdbx_strand_id
1 'polypeptide(L)'
;MAGRFRFLTAGESHGEALTAVIDGVPAGLVLAESDLNADLARRQRGYGRGGRMKIEQDQAHISAGVRWGLTLGSPITLTVRNRDWENWQDTMSVGNPPAGAAPKIVSRPRPGHADLAGAMKYGHHDIRNVLERSSARETTARVAVAGVAKRLLSEFGITILSHVTEIGGVRIGPLEVPWHEVTRRSEASEVRCADPDAEAAMIEAIDRAKSAGDTL
;
A
#
# COMPACT_ATOMS: atom_id res chain seq x y z
N MET A 1 -8.13 11.51 -27.56
CA MET A 1 -9.21 11.69 -26.55
C MET A 1 -8.71 11.06 -25.26
N ALA A 2 -8.71 11.79 -24.15
CA ALA A 2 -8.38 11.18 -22.85
C ALA A 2 -9.51 10.23 -22.46
N GLY A 3 -9.20 8.93 -22.36
CA GLY A 3 -10.16 7.91 -21.92
C GLY A 3 -10.52 8.05 -20.44
N ARG A 4 -11.48 7.25 -19.97
CA ARG A 4 -11.82 7.14 -18.54
C ARG A 4 -10.58 6.73 -17.74
N PHE A 5 -10.27 7.45 -16.66
CA PHE A 5 -9.21 7.05 -15.72
C PHE A 5 -9.53 5.67 -15.14
N ARG A 6 -8.68 4.69 -15.44
CA ARG A 6 -8.80 3.31 -14.98
C ARG A 6 -7.41 2.74 -14.72
N PHE A 7 -7.35 1.74 -13.86
CA PHE A 7 -6.08 1.07 -13.58
C PHE A 7 -6.30 -0.40 -13.23
N LEU A 8 -5.24 -1.17 -13.41
CA LEU A 8 -5.11 -2.54 -12.91
C LEU A 8 -3.87 -2.62 -12.04
N THR A 9 -3.92 -3.48 -11.02
CA THR A 9 -2.76 -3.82 -10.19
C THR A 9 -2.46 -5.30 -10.32
N ALA A 10 -1.18 -5.64 -10.23
CA ALA A 10 -0.66 -7.00 -10.29
C ALA A 10 0.47 -7.16 -9.27
N GLY A 11 0.82 -8.42 -8.99
CA GLY A 11 1.91 -8.80 -8.11
C GLY A 11 1.45 -9.33 -6.76
N GLU A 12 2.25 -10.28 -6.28
CA GLU A 12 2.08 -11.00 -5.03
C GLU A 12 2.87 -10.34 -3.91
N SER A 13 2.43 -10.57 -2.68
CA SER A 13 3.05 -10.03 -1.48
C SER A 13 4.53 -10.40 -1.39
N HIS A 14 4.92 -11.62 -1.72
CA HIS A 14 6.32 -12.05 -1.73
C HIS A 14 6.83 -12.39 -3.15
N GLY A 15 6.17 -11.94 -4.21
CA GLY A 15 6.70 -12.00 -5.57
C GLY A 15 7.83 -10.98 -5.79
N GLU A 16 8.40 -10.92 -7.00
CA GLU A 16 9.51 -10.02 -7.33
C GLU A 16 9.12 -8.53 -7.20
N ALA A 17 7.92 -8.18 -7.67
CA ALA A 17 7.45 -6.81 -7.68
C ALA A 17 5.92 -6.73 -7.71
N LEU A 18 5.43 -5.52 -7.40
CA LEU A 18 4.08 -5.09 -7.69
C LEU A 18 4.10 -4.22 -8.95
N THR A 19 3.07 -4.34 -9.77
CA THR A 19 2.92 -3.54 -10.98
C THR A 19 1.53 -2.89 -11.02
N ALA A 20 1.47 -1.67 -11.54
CA ALA A 20 0.20 -1.05 -11.89
C ALA A 20 0.27 -0.51 -13.32
N VAL A 21 -0.84 -0.64 -14.05
CA VAL A 21 -1.02 -0.02 -15.37
C VAL A 21 -2.18 0.95 -15.27
N ILE A 22 -1.94 2.21 -15.60
CA ILE A 22 -2.91 3.29 -15.55
C ILE A 22 -3.21 3.74 -16.97
N ASP A 23 -4.48 3.86 -17.30
CA ASP A 23 -4.98 4.35 -18.59
C ASP A 23 -5.94 5.53 -18.36
N GLY A 24 -6.00 6.45 -19.33
CA GLY A 24 -6.83 7.66 -19.26
C GLY A 24 -6.18 8.88 -18.59
N VAL A 25 -4.86 8.88 -18.38
CA VAL A 25 -4.12 10.08 -17.94
C VAL A 25 -3.89 11.00 -19.15
N PRO A 26 -4.26 12.29 -19.12
CA PRO A 26 -4.01 13.20 -20.24
C PRO A 26 -2.52 13.32 -20.57
N ALA A 27 -2.20 13.59 -21.83
CA ALA A 27 -0.83 13.96 -22.21
C ALA A 27 -0.46 15.35 -21.67
N GLY A 28 0.81 15.56 -21.33
CA GLY A 28 1.34 16.84 -20.87
C GLY A 28 1.26 17.10 -19.35
N LEU A 29 0.79 16.13 -18.55
CA LEU A 29 0.88 16.23 -17.09
C LEU A 29 2.34 16.07 -16.66
N VAL A 30 2.84 16.99 -15.84
CA VAL A 30 4.17 16.87 -15.23
C VAL A 30 4.13 15.78 -14.18
N LEU A 31 4.97 14.76 -14.37
CA LEU A 31 5.03 13.58 -13.52
C LEU A 31 6.46 13.05 -13.40
N ALA A 32 6.89 12.83 -12.16
CA ALA A 32 8.14 12.17 -11.80
C ALA A 32 7.93 11.10 -10.73
N GLU A 33 8.88 10.18 -10.58
CA GLU A 33 8.83 9.13 -9.55
C GLU A 33 8.77 9.71 -8.13
N SER A 34 9.38 10.88 -7.90
CA SER A 34 9.34 11.60 -6.62
C SER A 34 7.92 11.95 -6.18
N ASP A 35 7.02 12.21 -7.13
CA ASP A 35 5.61 12.51 -6.85
C ASP A 35 4.86 11.31 -6.23
N LEU A 36 5.32 10.10 -6.55
CA LEU A 36 4.76 8.83 -6.11
C LEU A 36 5.40 8.41 -4.78
N ASN A 37 6.72 8.58 -4.68
CA ASN A 37 7.54 8.08 -3.59
C ASN A 37 7.23 8.76 -2.24
N ALA A 38 6.78 10.01 -2.25
CA ALA A 38 6.33 10.68 -1.01
C ALA A 38 5.15 9.94 -0.37
N ASP A 39 4.16 9.53 -1.16
CA ASP A 39 2.99 8.80 -0.65
C ASP A 39 3.32 7.34 -0.31
N LEU A 40 4.23 6.70 -1.06
CA LEU A 40 4.75 5.38 -0.71
C LEU A 40 5.47 5.40 0.64
N ALA A 41 6.33 6.39 0.89
CA ALA A 41 6.99 6.58 2.17
C ALA A 41 5.97 6.82 3.30
N ARG A 42 4.95 7.67 3.07
CA ARG A 42 3.85 7.89 4.02
C ARG A 42 3.11 6.58 4.33
N ARG A 43 2.84 5.75 3.32
CA ARG A 43 2.23 4.43 3.47
C ARG A 43 3.06 3.49 4.35
N GLN A 44 4.37 3.72 4.55
CA GLN A 44 5.20 2.86 5.42
C GLN A 44 5.22 3.32 6.89
N ARG A 45 4.73 4.53 7.19
CA ARG A 45 4.69 5.12 8.55
C ARG A 45 3.49 4.65 9.37
N GLY A 46 3.57 4.85 10.68
CA GLY A 46 2.51 4.53 11.64
C GLY A 46 3.06 3.71 12.82
N TYR A 47 2.83 4.19 14.04
CA TYR A 47 3.14 3.45 15.26
C TYR A 47 2.40 2.11 15.26
N GLY A 48 3.03 1.07 15.82
CA GLY A 48 2.47 -0.29 15.83
C GLY A 48 2.65 -1.10 14.54
N ARG A 49 3.22 -0.52 13.48
CA ARG A 49 3.46 -1.27 12.23
C ARG A 49 4.48 -2.40 12.38
N GLY A 50 4.19 -3.51 11.71
CA GLY A 50 4.99 -4.72 11.74
C GLY A 50 6.39 -4.60 11.11
N GLY A 51 7.25 -5.57 11.43
CA GLY A 51 8.67 -5.58 11.05
C GLY A 51 8.94 -5.47 9.55
N ARG A 52 8.01 -5.90 8.69
CA ARG A 52 8.18 -5.82 7.23
C ARG A 52 8.40 -4.39 6.72
N MET A 53 7.83 -3.39 7.37
CA MET A 53 8.05 -1.98 6.97
C MET A 53 9.46 -1.48 7.28
N LYS A 54 10.26 -2.23 8.06
CA LYS A 54 11.69 -1.97 8.27
C LYS A 54 12.58 -2.55 7.17
N ILE A 55 12.07 -3.53 6.41
CA ILE A 55 12.79 -4.21 5.32
C ILE A 55 12.54 -3.51 3.99
N GLU A 56 11.26 -3.29 3.69
CA GLU A 56 10.85 -2.65 2.43
C GLU A 56 11.25 -1.17 2.43
N GLN A 57 11.72 -0.66 1.29
CA GLN A 57 11.79 0.78 1.03
C GLN A 57 11.15 0.98 -0.34
N ASP A 58 9.86 1.27 -0.32
CA ASP A 58 9.05 1.26 -1.52
C ASP A 58 9.41 2.46 -2.40
N GLN A 59 9.86 2.20 -3.62
CA GLN A 59 10.07 3.21 -4.65
C GLN A 59 9.37 2.78 -5.93
N ALA A 60 8.58 3.69 -6.50
CA ALA A 60 7.96 3.50 -7.79
C ALA A 60 8.98 3.72 -8.90
N HIS A 61 8.99 2.81 -9.86
CA HIS A 61 9.68 2.95 -11.13
C HIS A 61 8.67 3.16 -12.26
N ILE A 62 8.80 4.23 -13.04
CA ILE A 62 7.97 4.49 -14.22
C ILE A 62 8.65 3.88 -15.44
N SER A 63 8.05 2.83 -16.01
CA SER A 63 8.61 2.10 -17.16
C SER A 63 7.92 2.41 -18.49
N ALA A 64 6.77 3.07 -18.49
CA ALA A 64 6.04 3.46 -19.68
C ALA A 64 5.15 4.69 -19.46
N GLY A 65 4.71 5.35 -20.54
CA GLY A 65 3.69 6.40 -20.52
C GLY A 65 4.18 7.80 -20.13
N VAL A 66 5.46 7.95 -19.78
CA VAL A 66 6.09 9.23 -19.43
C VAL A 66 7.38 9.39 -20.22
N ARG A 67 7.62 10.58 -20.76
CA ARG A 67 8.86 10.95 -21.44
C ARG A 67 9.21 12.38 -21.07
N TRP A 68 10.46 12.59 -20.63
CA TRP A 68 11.00 13.92 -20.31
C TRP A 68 10.16 14.64 -19.25
N GLY A 69 9.69 13.89 -18.24
CA GLY A 69 8.88 14.41 -17.14
C GLY A 69 7.42 14.70 -17.50
N LEU A 70 6.96 14.36 -18.71
CA LEU A 70 5.60 14.59 -19.17
C LEU A 70 4.91 13.28 -19.54
N THR A 71 3.65 13.14 -19.13
CA THR A 71 2.80 12.03 -19.58
C THR A 71 2.54 12.12 -21.08
N LEU A 72 2.47 10.97 -21.74
CA LEU A 72 2.28 10.88 -23.19
C LEU A 72 0.81 10.70 -23.62
N GLY A 73 -0.10 10.48 -22.66
CA GLY A 73 -1.48 10.08 -22.94
C GLY A 73 -1.65 8.59 -23.24
N SER A 74 -0.55 7.86 -23.46
CA SER A 74 -0.52 6.40 -23.49
C SER A 74 -0.53 5.83 -22.06
N PRO A 75 -0.81 4.52 -21.89
CA PRO A 75 -0.81 3.90 -20.57
C PRO A 75 0.52 4.09 -19.82
N ILE A 76 0.41 4.36 -18.52
CA ILE A 76 1.55 4.50 -17.61
C ILE A 76 1.72 3.18 -16.86
N THR A 77 2.93 2.62 -16.92
CA THR A 77 3.29 1.41 -16.16
C THR A 77 4.18 1.79 -14.99
N LEU A 78 3.75 1.43 -13.79
CA LEU A 78 4.46 1.62 -12.53
C LEU A 78 4.89 0.26 -11.98
N THR A 79 6.11 0.16 -11.48
CA THR A 79 6.60 -1.05 -10.78
C THR A 79 7.19 -0.67 -9.42
N VAL A 80 6.91 -1.44 -8.39
CA VAL A 80 7.53 -1.33 -7.06
C VAL A 80 8.12 -2.68 -6.69
N ARG A 81 9.44 -2.77 -6.56
CA ARG A 81 10.12 -4.03 -6.22
C ARG A 81 9.84 -4.43 -4.76
N ASN A 82 9.66 -5.72 -4.53
CA ASN A 82 9.65 -6.28 -3.18
C ASN A 82 11.09 -6.63 -2.81
N ARG A 83 11.64 -6.02 -1.77
CA ARG A 83 13.00 -6.35 -1.32
C ARG A 83 13.08 -7.71 -0.67
N ASP A 84 12.00 -8.15 -0.05
CA ASP A 84 11.95 -9.45 0.60
C ASP A 84 11.97 -10.60 -0.43
N TRP A 85 11.77 -10.34 -1.72
CA TRP A 85 11.82 -11.34 -2.80
C TRP A 85 13.03 -12.28 -2.73
N GLU A 86 14.20 -11.76 -2.35
CA GLU A 86 15.44 -12.55 -2.18
C GLU A 86 15.24 -13.77 -1.25
N ASN A 87 14.36 -13.68 -0.25
CA ASN A 87 14.04 -14.76 0.70
C ASN A 87 12.95 -15.73 0.21
N TRP A 88 12.38 -15.48 -0.97
CA TRP A 88 11.19 -16.14 -1.49
C TRP A 88 11.36 -16.72 -2.90
N GLN A 89 12.52 -16.55 -3.53
CA GLN A 89 12.78 -16.98 -4.92
C GLN A 89 12.37 -18.44 -5.20
N ASP A 90 12.69 -19.36 -4.29
CA ASP A 90 12.33 -20.78 -4.45
C ASP A 90 10.82 -21.02 -4.26
N THR A 91 10.23 -20.41 -3.23
CA THR A 91 8.82 -20.63 -2.85
C THR A 91 7.85 -19.98 -3.84
N MET A 92 8.25 -18.84 -4.39
CA MET A 92 7.44 -17.99 -5.28
C MET A 92 7.99 -18.04 -6.72
N SER A 93 8.77 -19.08 -7.06
CA SER A 93 9.28 -19.30 -8.42
C SER A 93 8.13 -19.32 -9.42
N VAL A 94 8.29 -18.61 -10.54
CA VAL A 94 7.33 -18.62 -11.66
C VAL A 94 7.41 -19.94 -12.44
N GLY A 95 8.58 -20.57 -12.44
CA GLY A 95 8.82 -21.86 -13.08
C GLY A 95 8.67 -23.03 -12.12
N ASN A 96 9.13 -24.20 -12.56
CA ASN A 96 9.25 -25.34 -11.66
C ASN A 96 10.13 -24.96 -10.45
N PRO A 97 9.80 -25.42 -9.24
CA PRO A 97 10.63 -25.18 -8.08
C PRO A 97 12.02 -25.81 -8.30
N PRO A 98 13.09 -25.20 -7.77
CA PRO A 98 14.42 -25.80 -7.81
C PRO A 98 14.42 -27.21 -7.22
N ALA A 99 15.32 -28.06 -7.73
CA ALA A 99 15.44 -29.43 -7.22
C ALA A 99 15.76 -29.40 -5.71
N GLY A 100 14.93 -30.07 -4.91
CA GLY A 100 15.07 -30.11 -3.45
C GLY A 100 14.45 -28.94 -2.69
N ALA A 101 13.80 -27.98 -3.36
CA ALA A 101 13.08 -26.91 -2.69
C ALA A 101 11.85 -27.47 -1.95
N ALA A 102 11.73 -27.15 -0.67
CA ALA A 102 10.57 -27.50 0.14
C ALA A 102 9.51 -26.39 0.04
N PRO A 103 8.26 -26.70 -0.38
CA PRO A 103 7.22 -25.68 -0.44
C PRO A 103 6.84 -25.24 0.97
N LYS A 104 6.75 -23.92 1.20
CA LYS A 104 6.24 -23.34 2.46
C LYS A 104 4.71 -23.40 2.51
N ILE A 105 4.16 -24.62 2.48
CA ILE A 105 2.71 -24.89 2.41
C ILE A 105 2.02 -24.33 3.64
N VAL A 106 0.86 -23.71 3.42
CA VAL A 106 -0.04 -23.27 4.48
C VAL A 106 -1.39 -23.96 4.28
N SER A 107 -1.91 -24.60 5.34
CA SER A 107 -3.16 -25.36 5.28
C SER A 107 -4.21 -24.92 6.29
N ARG A 108 -3.87 -24.02 7.22
CA ARG A 108 -4.77 -23.54 8.28
C ARG A 108 -5.26 -22.13 7.96
N PRO A 109 -6.54 -21.95 7.55
CA PRO A 109 -7.06 -20.63 7.22
C PRO A 109 -7.18 -19.76 8.48
N ARG A 110 -6.86 -18.48 8.35
CA ARG A 110 -7.00 -17.50 9.44
C ARG A 110 -8.42 -16.91 9.45
N PRO A 111 -9.12 -16.89 10.59
CA PRO A 111 -10.39 -16.17 10.71
C PRO A 111 -10.26 -14.70 10.29
N GLY A 112 -11.27 -14.17 9.60
CA GLY A 112 -11.27 -12.80 9.08
C GLY A 112 -10.44 -12.57 7.80
N HIS A 113 -9.65 -13.54 7.36
CA HIS A 113 -8.90 -13.46 6.10
C HIS A 113 -9.61 -14.14 4.92
N ALA A 114 -9.14 -13.83 3.71
CA ALA A 114 -9.63 -14.41 2.47
C ALA A 114 -9.29 -15.92 2.30
N ASP A 115 -8.44 -16.45 3.16
CA ASP A 115 -7.80 -17.77 3.05
C ASP A 115 -8.78 -18.91 2.68
N LEU A 116 -9.80 -19.19 3.51
CA LEU A 116 -10.73 -20.31 3.31
C LEU A 116 -11.59 -20.12 2.06
N ALA A 117 -12.22 -18.94 1.93
CA ALA A 117 -13.12 -18.65 0.82
C ALA A 117 -12.36 -18.67 -0.52
N GLY A 118 -11.15 -18.12 -0.55
CA GLY A 118 -10.29 -18.16 -1.73
C GLY A 118 -9.86 -19.58 -2.08
N ALA A 119 -9.46 -20.37 -1.08
CA ALA A 119 -9.04 -21.75 -1.30
C ALA A 119 -10.18 -22.60 -1.86
N MET A 120 -11.39 -22.46 -1.33
CA MET A 120 -12.58 -23.12 -1.85
C MET A 120 -12.94 -22.66 -3.26
N LYS A 121 -12.91 -21.34 -3.52
CA LYS A 121 -13.26 -20.76 -4.83
C LYS A 121 -12.34 -21.25 -5.96
N TYR A 122 -11.04 -21.36 -5.68
CA TYR A 122 -10.03 -21.72 -6.68
C TYR A 122 -9.53 -23.16 -6.58
N GLY A 123 -10.09 -23.96 -5.65
CA GLY A 123 -9.70 -25.35 -5.45
C GLY A 123 -8.26 -25.52 -4.96
N HIS A 124 -7.75 -24.60 -4.14
CA HIS A 124 -6.39 -24.67 -3.61
C HIS A 124 -6.32 -25.47 -2.30
N HIS A 125 -5.35 -26.37 -2.21
CA HIS A 125 -5.00 -27.05 -0.96
C HIS A 125 -3.92 -26.31 -0.16
N ASP A 126 -3.09 -25.51 -0.83
CA ASP A 126 -2.18 -24.56 -0.22
C ASP A 126 -2.79 -23.16 -0.27
N ILE A 127 -3.12 -22.61 0.90
CA ILE A 127 -3.73 -21.28 1.00
C ILE A 127 -2.74 -20.16 0.67
N ARG A 128 -1.44 -20.46 0.50
CA ARG A 128 -0.44 -19.50 0.02
C ARG A 128 -0.88 -18.80 -1.26
N ASN A 129 -1.44 -19.56 -2.19
CA ASN A 129 -1.93 -19.04 -3.47
C ASN A 129 -3.01 -17.95 -3.30
N VAL A 130 -3.69 -17.91 -2.15
CA VAL A 130 -4.68 -16.88 -1.80
C VAL A 130 -4.02 -15.72 -1.06
N LEU A 131 -3.28 -16.04 0.01
CA LEU A 131 -2.76 -15.02 0.94
C LEU A 131 -1.77 -14.07 0.28
N GLU A 132 -1.02 -14.54 -0.72
CA GLU A 132 -0.05 -13.73 -1.45
C GLU A 132 -0.71 -12.57 -2.20
N ARG A 133 -1.91 -12.79 -2.77
CA ARG A 133 -2.64 -11.75 -3.50
C ARG A 133 -3.65 -10.99 -2.65
N SER A 134 -4.24 -11.62 -1.64
CA SER A 134 -5.18 -10.94 -0.72
C SER A 134 -4.48 -10.09 0.34
N SER A 135 -3.16 -10.18 0.45
CA SER A 135 -2.35 -9.37 1.35
C SER A 135 -2.49 -7.88 1.07
N ALA A 136 -2.48 -7.08 2.15
CA ALA A 136 -2.47 -5.62 2.06
C ALA A 136 -1.21 -5.05 1.36
N ARG A 137 -0.21 -5.88 1.03
CA ARG A 137 0.95 -5.47 0.23
C ARG A 137 0.54 -4.87 -1.12
N GLU A 138 -0.55 -5.36 -1.73
CA GLU A 138 -1.10 -4.82 -2.98
C GLU A 138 -1.45 -3.32 -2.88
N THR A 139 -1.76 -2.81 -1.68
CA THR A 139 -2.06 -1.38 -1.50
C THR A 139 -0.89 -0.47 -1.86
N THR A 140 0.35 -0.96 -1.85
CA THR A 140 1.53 -0.23 -2.37
C THR A 140 1.31 0.19 -3.84
N ALA A 141 0.80 -0.71 -4.69
CA ALA A 141 0.49 -0.38 -6.08
C ALA A 141 -0.62 0.67 -6.18
N ARG A 142 -1.66 0.56 -5.35
CA ARG A 142 -2.75 1.55 -5.29
C ARG A 142 -2.28 2.94 -4.86
N VAL A 143 -1.36 3.01 -3.90
CA VAL A 143 -0.77 4.28 -3.46
C VAL A 143 0.09 4.90 -4.56
N ALA A 144 0.85 4.09 -5.31
CA ALA A 144 1.57 4.60 -6.48
C ALA A 144 0.59 5.18 -7.53
N VAL A 145 -0.51 4.49 -7.83
CA VAL A 145 -1.57 5.02 -8.71
C VAL A 145 -2.18 6.31 -8.15
N ALA A 146 -2.42 6.37 -6.84
CA ALA A 146 -2.97 7.55 -6.18
C ALA A 146 -2.03 8.77 -6.28
N GLY A 147 -0.71 8.56 -6.29
CA GLY A 147 0.27 9.63 -6.56
C GLY A 147 0.05 10.28 -7.92
N VAL A 148 -0.15 9.49 -8.98
CA VAL A 148 -0.49 10.01 -10.32
C VAL A 148 -1.82 10.78 -10.31
N ALA A 149 -2.84 10.21 -9.66
CA ALA A 149 -4.15 10.87 -9.55
C ALA A 149 -4.07 12.20 -8.78
N LYS A 150 -3.32 12.25 -7.66
CA LYS A 150 -3.12 13.47 -6.88
C LYS A 150 -2.35 14.53 -7.67
N ARG A 151 -1.35 14.14 -8.46
CA ARG A 151 -0.65 15.05 -9.37
C ARG A 151 -1.62 15.66 -10.38
N LEU A 152 -2.45 14.85 -11.03
CA LEU A 152 -3.49 15.36 -11.93
C LEU A 152 -4.48 16.30 -11.23
N LEU A 153 -4.96 15.95 -10.04
CA LEU A 153 -5.91 16.76 -9.27
C LEU A 153 -5.33 18.11 -8.86
N SER A 154 -4.02 18.18 -8.59
CA SER A 154 -3.37 19.43 -8.19
C SER A 154 -3.36 20.49 -9.31
N GLU A 155 -3.45 20.09 -10.59
CA GLU A 155 -3.62 21.02 -11.71
C GLU A 155 -4.94 21.80 -11.62
N PHE A 156 -5.89 21.30 -10.83
CA PHE A 156 -7.18 21.95 -10.55
C PHE A 156 -7.24 22.58 -9.15
N GLY A 157 -6.11 22.67 -8.44
CA GLY A 157 -6.06 23.19 -7.07
C GLY A 157 -6.71 22.26 -6.03
N ILE A 158 -6.95 20.99 -6.38
CA ILE A 158 -7.58 20.01 -5.48
C ILE A 158 -6.49 19.33 -4.63
N THR A 159 -6.69 19.31 -3.31
CA THR A 159 -5.82 18.62 -2.36
C THR A 159 -6.59 17.56 -1.57
N ILE A 160 -5.89 16.50 -1.17
CA ILE A 160 -6.47 15.38 -0.42
C ILE A 160 -5.56 15.06 0.76
N LEU A 161 -6.15 14.89 1.94
CA LEU A 161 -5.48 14.42 3.14
C LEU A 161 -6.29 13.32 3.82
N SER A 162 -5.67 12.64 4.77
CA SER A 162 -6.36 11.78 5.74
C SER A 162 -5.71 11.93 7.11
N HIS A 163 -6.54 11.83 8.15
CA HIS A 163 -6.10 11.67 9.53
C HIS A 163 -6.97 10.60 10.21
N VAL A 164 -6.41 9.97 11.24
CA VAL A 164 -7.10 8.97 12.05
C VAL A 164 -8.05 9.66 13.01
N THR A 165 -9.24 9.09 13.15
CA THR A 165 -10.30 9.57 14.06
C THR A 165 -10.58 8.59 15.20
N GLU A 166 -10.20 7.31 15.07
CA GLU A 166 -10.38 6.30 16.09
C GLU A 166 -9.39 5.12 15.92
N ILE A 167 -8.80 4.64 17.03
CA ILE A 167 -8.06 3.36 17.12
C ILE A 167 -8.44 2.67 18.42
N GLY A 168 -8.84 1.39 18.35
CA GLY A 168 -9.12 0.59 19.53
C GLY A 168 -10.16 1.17 20.49
N GLY A 169 -11.20 1.81 19.96
CA GLY A 169 -12.25 2.48 20.74
C GLY A 169 -11.87 3.86 21.29
N VAL A 170 -10.62 4.31 21.14
CA VAL A 170 -10.19 5.67 21.47
C VAL A 170 -10.54 6.58 20.29
N ARG A 171 -11.55 7.43 20.45
CA ARG A 171 -12.04 8.35 19.41
C ARG A 171 -11.68 9.80 19.73
N ILE A 172 -11.39 10.58 18.68
CA ILE A 172 -11.16 12.02 18.80
C ILE A 172 -12.43 12.78 19.21
N GLY A 173 -12.24 13.94 19.85
CA GLY A 173 -13.31 14.94 19.97
C GLY A 173 -13.58 15.68 18.66
N PRO A 174 -14.59 16.57 18.62
CA PRO A 174 -14.74 17.53 17.52
C PRO A 174 -13.45 18.34 17.33
N LEU A 175 -12.95 18.37 16.10
CA LEU A 175 -11.70 19.06 15.76
C LEU A 175 -12.01 20.33 14.96
N GLU A 176 -12.07 21.47 15.65
CA GLU A 176 -12.31 22.78 15.03
C GLU A 176 -10.98 23.47 14.66
N VAL A 177 -10.27 22.92 13.68
CA VAL A 177 -9.04 23.54 13.15
C VAL A 177 -9.08 23.66 11.63
N PRO A 178 -8.39 24.65 11.04
CA PRO A 178 -8.31 24.80 9.58
C PRO A 178 -7.71 23.56 8.90
N TRP A 179 -8.09 23.32 7.64
CA TRP A 179 -7.62 22.19 6.82
C TRP A 179 -6.09 22.00 6.81
N HIS A 180 -5.34 23.10 6.69
CA HIS A 180 -3.88 23.06 6.67
C HIS A 180 -3.29 22.58 8.01
N GLU A 181 -3.99 22.87 9.11
CA GLU A 181 -3.57 22.47 10.45
C GLU A 181 -3.85 20.99 10.71
N VAL A 182 -4.97 20.45 10.21
CA VAL A 182 -5.23 18.98 10.21
C VAL A 182 -4.11 18.25 9.47
N THR A 183 -3.72 18.77 8.30
CA THR A 183 -2.60 18.21 7.53
C THR A 183 -1.32 18.21 8.35
N ARG A 184 -0.92 19.37 8.87
CA ARG A 184 0.34 19.52 9.62
C ARG A 184 0.40 18.59 10.83
N ARG A 185 -0.68 18.52 11.62
CA ARG A 185 -0.75 17.67 12.81
C ARG A 185 -0.72 16.19 12.46
N SER A 186 -1.53 15.76 11.50
CA SER A 186 -1.58 14.34 11.10
C SER A 186 -0.30 13.84 10.43
N GLU A 187 0.46 14.69 9.72
CA GLU A 187 1.77 14.31 9.17
C GLU A 187 2.86 14.21 10.24
N ALA A 188 2.74 14.93 11.35
CA ALA A 188 3.68 14.89 12.48
C ALA A 188 3.35 13.79 13.51
N SER A 189 2.08 13.36 13.57
CA SER A 189 1.60 12.32 14.47
C SER A 189 2.14 10.94 14.12
N GLU A 190 2.51 10.16 15.14
CA GLU A 190 2.97 8.78 15.00
C GLU A 190 1.82 7.84 14.60
N VAL A 191 0.59 8.15 15.01
CA VAL A 191 -0.63 7.41 14.66
C VAL A 191 -1.51 8.12 13.63
N ARG A 192 -0.99 9.17 12.97
CA ARG A 192 -1.71 9.96 11.95
C ARG A 192 -2.97 10.67 12.49
N CYS A 193 -3.08 10.87 13.78
CA CYS A 193 -4.20 11.59 14.41
C CYS A 193 -3.89 13.09 14.47
N ALA A 194 -4.88 13.94 14.26
CA ALA A 194 -4.70 15.40 14.35
C ALA A 194 -5.04 15.98 15.74
N ASP A 195 -5.53 15.13 16.65
CA ASP A 195 -5.82 15.44 18.05
C ASP A 195 -4.70 14.81 18.91
N PRO A 196 -3.86 15.63 19.58
CA PRO A 196 -2.69 15.15 20.33
C PRO A 196 -3.08 14.36 21.60
N ASP A 197 -4.20 14.68 22.24
CA ASP A 197 -4.64 13.98 23.44
C ASP A 197 -5.15 12.59 23.07
N ALA A 198 -5.93 12.52 22.00
CA ALA A 198 -6.38 11.24 21.45
C ALA A 198 -5.22 10.41 20.88
N GLU A 199 -4.22 11.04 20.24
CA GLU A 199 -3.00 10.36 19.79
C GLU A 199 -2.32 9.60 20.93
N ALA A 200 -2.07 10.26 22.07
CA ALA A 200 -1.42 9.63 23.21
C ALA A 200 -2.22 8.40 23.71
N ALA A 201 -3.54 8.54 23.85
CA ALA A 201 -4.40 7.45 24.26
C ALA A 201 -4.49 6.30 23.24
N MET A 202 -4.42 6.60 21.93
CA MET A 202 -4.36 5.60 20.86
C MET A 202 -3.03 4.82 20.92
N ILE A 203 -1.90 5.50 21.17
CA ILE A 203 -0.59 4.85 21.33
C ILE A 203 -0.62 3.88 22.52
N GLU A 204 -1.16 4.28 23.67
CA GLU A 204 -1.32 3.39 24.81
C GLU A 204 -2.21 2.18 24.51
N ALA A 205 -3.29 2.37 23.73
CA ALA A 205 -4.15 1.28 23.30
C ALA A 205 -3.38 0.27 22.42
N ILE A 206 -2.56 0.77 21.49
CA ILE A 206 -1.68 -0.06 20.65
C ILE A 206 -0.69 -0.84 21.52
N ASP A 207 -0.09 -0.21 22.53
CA ASP A 207 0.88 -0.87 23.42
C ASP A 207 0.23 -1.97 24.28
N ARG A 208 -0.98 -1.73 24.78
CA ARG A 208 -1.77 -2.74 25.50
C ARG A 208 -2.10 -3.93 24.60
N ALA A 209 -2.61 -3.68 23.39
CA ALA A 209 -2.92 -4.74 22.43
C ALA A 209 -1.67 -5.55 22.07
N LYS A 210 -0.55 -4.87 21.78
CA LYS A 210 0.73 -5.51 21.47
C LYS A 210 1.25 -6.37 22.62
N SER A 211 1.14 -5.89 23.86
CA SER A 211 1.57 -6.64 25.06
C SER A 211 0.70 -7.87 25.31
N ALA A 212 -0.59 -7.79 24.96
CA ALA A 212 -1.53 -8.91 25.02
C ALA A 212 -1.42 -9.88 23.84
N GLY A 213 -0.65 -9.55 22.80
CA GLY A 213 -0.58 -10.33 21.56
C GLY A 213 -1.85 -10.21 20.69
N ASP A 214 -2.56 -9.09 20.80
CA ASP A 214 -3.82 -8.79 20.12
C ASP A 214 -3.65 -7.70 19.03
N THR A 215 -4.70 -7.44 18.26
CA THR A 215 -4.75 -6.43 17.17
C THR A 215 -5.95 -5.50 17.32
N LEU A 216 -5.83 -4.26 16.83
CA LEU A 216 -6.87 -3.22 16.84
C LEU A 216 -7.27 -2.79 15.43
#